data_AF-A0A915MTD1-F1
#
_entry.id   AF-A0A915MTD1-F1
#
_cell.length_a   1.000
_cell.length_b   1.000
_cell.length_c   1.000
_cell.angle_alpha   90.00
_cell.angle_beta   90.00
_cell.angle_gamma   90.00
#
_symmetry.space_group_name_H-M   'P 1'
#
loop_
_entity.id
_entity.type
_entity.pdbx_description
1 polymer ?
#
loop_
_entity_poly.entity_id
_entity_poly.type
_entity_poly.pdbx_seq_one_letter_code
_entity_poly.pdbx_strand_id
1 'polypeptide(L)'
;FEGKVTARFIIADPPYSLSNEEQILLFEEQYKYRDIISFNGFDDVYKNLHLKVMAAFQWKWEFCSNAEWTLKVDDDMAVHIPRLIFWIDNKLKNELKKNSATIFGRIYPNSPRVKEKYDK
;
A
#
# COMPACT_ATOMS: atom_id res chain seq x y z
N PHE A 1 4.16 -17.95 9.74
CA PHE A 1 3.68 -17.32 8.48
C PHE A 1 4.82 -17.21 7.46
N GLU A 2 5.72 -18.19 7.40
CA GLU A 2 6.94 -18.16 6.58
C GLU A 2 6.63 -18.10 5.07
N GLY A 3 7.29 -17.17 4.38
CA GLY A 3 7.54 -17.20 2.93
C GLY A 3 6.43 -16.78 1.96
N LYS A 4 5.15 -16.75 2.37
CA LYS A 4 4.03 -16.51 1.42
C LYS A 4 3.47 -15.08 1.38
N VAL A 5 3.67 -14.29 2.42
CA VAL A 5 3.14 -12.92 2.52
C VAL A 5 4.22 -12.01 3.06
N THR A 6 4.38 -10.85 2.44
CA THR A 6 5.31 -9.81 2.87
C THR A 6 4.55 -8.50 2.98
N ALA A 7 4.70 -7.81 4.11
CA ALA A 7 4.16 -6.47 4.34
C ALA A 7 5.28 -5.44 4.27
N ARG A 8 4.95 -4.25 3.76
CA ARG A 8 5.83 -3.10 3.69
C ARG A 8 5.03 -1.84 3.97
N PHE A 9 5.64 -0.89 4.65
CA PHE A 9 5.07 0.43 4.92
C PHE A 9 5.65 1.44 3.93
N ILE A 10 4.79 2.30 3.38
CA ILE A 10 5.19 3.28 2.37
C ILE A 10 5.03 4.68 2.93
N ILE A 11 6.15 5.36 3.07
CA ILE A 11 6.23 6.74 3.54
C ILE A 11 6.80 7.64 2.43
N ALA A 12 6.49 8.93 2.54
CA ALA A 12 7.07 9.96 1.67
C ALA A 12 7.67 11.08 2.51
N ASP A 13 8.12 12.17 1.88
CA ASP A 13 8.73 13.30 2.61
C ASP A 13 7.72 13.88 3.60
N PRO A 14 8.09 14.10 4.86
CA PRO A 14 7.18 14.70 5.82
C PRO A 14 6.89 16.16 5.39
N PRO A 15 5.63 16.64 5.44
CA PRO A 15 5.28 18.00 5.02
C PRO A 15 5.91 19.10 5.89
N TYR A 16 6.47 18.71 7.04
CA TYR A 16 7.22 19.55 7.95
C TYR A 16 8.50 18.81 8.33
N SER A 17 9.51 19.56 8.76
CA SER A 17 10.72 18.95 9.30
C SER A 17 10.37 18.14 10.55
N LEU A 18 10.70 16.85 10.51
CA LEU A 18 10.61 15.99 11.69
C LEU A 18 11.52 16.54 12.78
N SER A 19 11.05 16.48 14.01
CA SER A 19 11.90 16.70 15.18
C SER A 19 13.05 15.67 15.20
N ASN A 20 14.12 15.99 15.93
CA ASN A 20 15.24 15.05 16.10
C ASN A 20 14.76 13.72 16.72
N GLU A 21 13.78 13.77 17.62
CA GLU A 21 13.21 12.58 18.25
C GLU A 21 12.46 11.70 17.24
N GLU A 22 11.60 12.29 16.41
CA GLU A 22 10.87 11.55 15.36
C GLU A 22 11.82 10.92 14.34
N GLN A 23 12.89 11.63 13.97
CA GLN A 23 13.92 11.07 13.07
C GLN A 23 14.61 9.87 13.71
N ILE A 24 15.02 9.97 14.98
CA ILE A 24 15.64 8.85 15.71
C ILE A 24 14.69 7.65 15.78
N LEU A 25 13.42 7.86 16.13
CA LEU A 25 12.43 6.79 16.19
C LEU A 25 12.23 6.11 14.84
N LEU A 26 12.17 6.88 13.75
CA LEU A 26 12.06 6.34 12.40
C LEU A 26 13.30 5.51 12.02
N PHE A 27 14.50 5.96 12.37
CA PHE A 27 15.72 5.20 12.14
C PHE A 27 15.77 3.91 12.96
N GLU A 28 15.35 3.93 14.22
CA GLU A 28 15.29 2.74 15.08
C GLU A 28 14.28 1.72 14.59
N GLU A 29 13.09 2.17 14.16
CA GLU A 29 12.07 1.34 13.55
C GLU A 29 12.63 0.64 12.31
N GLN A 30 13.20 1.42 11.38
CA GLN A 30 13.68 0.88 10.11
C GLN A 30 14.87 -0.06 10.33
N TYR A 31 15.74 0.23 11.31
CA TYR A 31 16.84 -0.64 11.69
C TYR A 31 16.35 -2.00 12.19
N LYS A 32 15.27 -2.00 12.99
CA LYS A 32 14.71 -3.18 13.63
C LYS A 32 13.86 -4.04 12.70
N TYR A 33 12.97 -3.43 11.92
CA TYR A 33 11.95 -4.14 11.13
C TYR A 33 12.27 -4.25 9.64
N ARG A 34 12.94 -3.23 9.08
CA ARG A 34 13.40 -3.20 7.68
C ARG A 34 12.27 -3.40 6.66
N ASP A 35 11.09 -2.89 6.96
CA ASP A 35 9.90 -2.98 6.12
C ASP A 35 9.35 -1.62 5.70
N ILE A 36 10.01 -0.50 6.05
CA ILE A 36 9.72 0.81 5.48
C ILE A 36 10.39 0.98 4.12
N ILE A 37 9.60 1.47 3.17
CA ILE A 37 10.02 2.00 1.88
C ILE A 37 9.75 3.51 1.91
N SER A 38 10.81 4.30 1.85
CA SER A 38 10.73 5.76 1.83
C SER A 38 10.90 6.27 0.40
N PHE A 39 10.04 7.20 0.00
CA PHE A 39 10.13 7.93 -1.27
C PHE A 39 10.36 9.41 -1.03
N ASN A 40 11.25 9.99 -1.81
CA ASN A 40 11.55 11.42 -1.76
C ASN A 40 11.03 12.10 -3.04
N GLY A 41 10.77 13.41 -2.96
CA GLY A 41 10.32 14.25 -4.06
C GLY A 41 8.85 14.67 -4.00
N PHE A 42 8.12 14.28 -2.94
CA PHE A 42 6.77 14.77 -2.68
C PHE A 42 6.35 14.61 -1.22
N ASP A 43 5.58 15.58 -0.73
CA ASP A 43 5.10 15.55 0.65
C ASP A 43 4.08 14.42 0.90
N ASP A 44 4.18 13.82 2.08
CA ASP A 44 3.28 12.83 2.65
C ASP A 44 2.01 13.48 3.17
N VAL A 45 1.16 13.88 2.23
CA VAL A 45 -0.12 14.55 2.50
C VAL A 45 -1.23 13.93 1.66
N TYR A 46 -2.47 14.07 2.14
CA TYR A 46 -3.64 13.42 1.53
C TYR A 46 -3.77 13.70 0.02
N LYS A 47 -3.52 14.93 -0.41
CA LYS A 47 -3.56 15.33 -1.84
C LYS A 47 -2.58 14.52 -2.71
N ASN A 48 -1.50 14.01 -2.12
CA ASN A 48 -0.42 13.29 -2.80
C ASN A 48 -0.50 11.77 -2.62
N LEU A 49 -1.57 11.21 -2.03
CA LEU A 49 -1.70 9.75 -1.88
C LEU A 49 -1.63 8.99 -3.21
N HIS A 50 -2.05 9.61 -4.31
CA HIS A 50 -1.90 9.02 -5.64
C HIS A 50 -0.43 8.81 -6.03
N LEU A 51 0.48 9.72 -5.64
CA LEU A 51 1.92 9.56 -5.83
C LEU A 51 2.46 8.40 -5.01
N LYS A 52 2.01 8.22 -3.76
CA LYS A 52 2.36 7.04 -2.96
C LYS A 52 1.94 5.72 -3.62
N VAL A 53 0.74 5.67 -4.20
CA VAL A 53 0.26 4.48 -4.91
C VAL A 53 1.15 4.18 -6.13
N MET A 54 1.51 5.20 -6.92
CA MET A 54 2.40 5.02 -8.06
C MET A 54 3.80 4.57 -7.61
N ALA A 55 4.33 5.18 -6.56
CA ALA A 55 5.59 4.82 -5.95
C ALA A 55 5.60 3.36 -5.46
N ALA A 56 4.51 2.91 -4.83
CA ALA A 56 4.31 1.52 -4.42
C ALA A 56 4.40 0.55 -5.61
N PHE A 57 3.73 0.88 -6.72
CA PHE A 57 3.77 0.07 -7.94
C PHE A 57 5.17 0.05 -8.56
N GLN A 58 5.87 1.19 -8.58
CA GLN A 58 7.24 1.27 -9.08
C GLN A 58 8.19 0.40 -8.24
N TRP A 59 8.14 0.52 -6.92
CA TRP A 59 8.97 -0.32 -6.04
C TRP A 59 8.63 -1.80 -6.17
N LYS A 60 7.35 -2.17 -6.28
CA LYS A 60 6.95 -3.56 -6.54
C LYS A 60 7.58 -4.04 -7.85
N TRP A 61 7.52 -3.24 -8.90
CA TRP A 61 8.07 -3.60 -10.20
C TRP A 61 9.59 -3.81 -10.16
N GLU A 62 10.33 -2.91 -9.49
CA GLU A 62 11.80 -2.95 -9.44
C GLU A 62 12.35 -3.98 -8.45
N PHE A 63 11.74 -4.09 -7.26
CA PHE A 63 12.31 -4.83 -6.13
C PHE A 63 11.47 -6.03 -5.66
N CYS A 64 10.25 -6.20 -6.16
CA CYS A 64 9.35 -7.30 -5.80
C CYS A 64 8.57 -7.84 -7.00
N SER A 65 9.25 -7.96 -8.15
CA SER A 65 8.64 -8.30 -9.43
C SER A 65 7.89 -9.64 -9.41
N ASN A 66 8.39 -10.60 -8.63
CA ASN A 66 7.86 -11.96 -8.47
C ASN A 66 6.57 -12.06 -7.64
N ALA A 67 6.12 -10.98 -7.00
CA ALA A 67 4.84 -11.02 -6.28
C ALA A 67 3.67 -11.19 -7.27
N GLU A 68 2.98 -12.32 -7.15
CA GLU A 68 1.79 -12.68 -7.95
C GLU A 68 0.58 -11.79 -7.60
N TRP A 69 0.48 -11.40 -6.32
CA TRP A 69 -0.61 -10.58 -5.80
C TRP A 69 -0.04 -9.40 -5.03
N THR A 70 -0.67 -8.23 -5.19
CA THR A 70 -0.37 -7.02 -4.41
C THR A 70 -1.66 -6.51 -3.80
N LEU A 71 -1.63 -6.27 -2.49
CA LEU A 71 -2.72 -5.67 -1.75
C LEU A 71 -2.26 -4.34 -1.18
N LYS A 72 -2.97 -3.27 -1.52
CA LYS A 72 -2.85 -1.98 -0.84
C LYS A 72 -3.93 -1.90 0.23
N VAL A 73 -3.54 -1.51 1.44
CA VAL A 73 -4.43 -1.13 2.54
C VAL A 73 -3.89 0.12 3.22
N ASP A 74 -4.75 0.82 3.93
CA ASP A 74 -4.35 1.92 4.82
C ASP A 74 -3.95 1.35 6.21
N ASP A 75 -3.26 2.15 7.01
CA ASP A 75 -2.77 1.79 8.35
C ASP A 75 -3.89 1.67 9.39
N ASP A 76 -5.06 2.21 9.09
CA ASP A 76 -6.30 2.11 9.89
C ASP A 76 -7.23 0.96 9.45
N MET A 77 -6.74 0.05 8.60
CA MET A 77 -7.51 -1.09 8.07
C MET A 77 -7.00 -2.44 8.60
N ALA A 78 -7.92 -3.38 8.83
CA ALA A 78 -7.59 -4.76 9.21
C ALA A 78 -7.80 -5.73 8.05
N VAL A 79 -6.87 -6.68 7.86
CA VAL A 79 -6.94 -7.71 6.81
C VAL A 79 -6.94 -9.11 7.41
N HIS A 80 -7.99 -9.88 7.12
CA HIS A 80 -8.04 -11.30 7.50
C HIS A 80 -7.29 -12.18 6.47
N ILE A 81 -5.97 -12.28 6.61
CA ILE A 81 -5.07 -12.94 5.64
C ILE A 81 -5.50 -14.37 5.24
N PRO A 82 -5.86 -15.29 6.17
CA PRO A 82 -6.25 -16.65 5.77
C PRO A 82 -7.48 -16.70 4.84
N ARG A 83 -8.42 -15.79 5.05
CA ARG A 83 -9.64 -15.68 4.24
C ARG A 83 -9.33 -15.06 2.88
N LEU A 84 -8.42 -14.09 2.82
CA LEU A 84 -7.95 -13.54 1.55
C LEU A 84 -7.29 -14.61 0.69
N ILE A 85 -6.40 -15.42 1.26
CA ILE A 85 -5.75 -16.54 0.55
C ILE A 85 -6.80 -17.54 0.02
N PHE A 86 -7.77 -17.91 0.86
CA PHE A 86 -8.89 -18.76 0.42
C PHE A 86 -9.61 -18.20 -0.81
N TRP A 87 -9.91 -16.89 -0.86
CA TRP A 87 -10.56 -16.28 -2.01
C TRP A 87 -9.66 -16.20 -3.25
N ILE A 88 -8.37 -15.92 -3.06
CA ILE A 88 -7.38 -15.92 -4.15
C ILE A 88 -7.39 -17.29 -4.85
N ASP A 89 -7.26 -18.36 -4.07
CA ASP A 89 -7.11 -19.71 -4.59
C ASP A 89 -8.40 -20.26 -5.23
N ASN A 90 -9.56 -19.94 -4.66
CA ASN A 90 -10.83 -20.53 -5.10
C ASN A 90 -11.59 -19.68 -6.12
N LYS A 91 -11.33 -18.36 -6.18
CA LYS A 91 -12.11 -17.43 -7.03
C LYS A 91 -11.23 -16.55 -7.90
N LEU A 92 -10.31 -15.77 -7.32
CA LEU A 92 -9.64 -14.70 -8.06
C LEU A 92 -8.70 -15.23 -9.15
N LYS A 93 -7.98 -16.33 -8.91
CA LYS A 93 -7.14 -16.99 -9.93
C LYS A 93 -7.94 -17.41 -11.17
N ASN A 94 -9.18 -17.85 -11.00
CA ASN A 94 -10.02 -18.24 -12.14
C ASN A 94 -10.51 -17.02 -12.93
N GLU A 95 -10.74 -15.88 -12.28
CA GLU A 95 -11.07 -14.63 -12.96
C GLU A 95 -9.87 -14.07 -13.73
N LEU A 96 -8.66 -14.16 -13.20
CA LEU A 96 -7.43 -13.73 -13.91
C LEU A 96 -7.20 -14.51 -15.22
N LYS A 97 -7.61 -15.78 -15.29
CA LYS A 97 -7.54 -16.56 -16.55
C LYS A 97 -8.44 -16.01 -17.65
N LYS A 98 -9.53 -15.31 -17.28
CA LYS A 98 -10.46 -14.68 -18.22
C LYS A 98 -9.99 -13.29 -18.63
N ASN A 99 -9.37 -12.55 -17.70
CA ASN A 99 -8.84 -11.22 -17.95
C ASN A 99 -7.56 -10.97 -17.12
N SER A 100 -6.43 -10.83 -17.81
CA SER A 100 -5.10 -10.70 -17.20
C SER A 100 -4.84 -9.35 -16.51
N ALA A 101 -5.63 -8.32 -16.81
CA ALA A 101 -5.51 -6.99 -16.21
C ALA A 101 -6.72 -6.67 -15.31
N THR A 102 -6.82 -7.39 -14.18
CA THR A 102 -7.95 -7.24 -13.24
C THR A 102 -7.51 -6.64 -11.91
N ILE A 103 -8.13 -5.53 -11.51
CA ILE A 103 -8.06 -4.98 -10.15
C ILE A 103 -9.34 -5.39 -9.42
N PHE A 104 -9.20 -5.97 -8.24
CA PHE A 104 -10.32 -6.39 -7.41
C PHE A 104 -10.60 -5.37 -6.31
N GLY A 105 -11.87 -5.07 -6.07
CA GLY A 105 -12.26 -4.15 -5.00
C GLY A 105 -13.74 -3.81 -5.06
N ARG A 106 -14.18 -3.00 -4.10
CA ARG A 106 -15.52 -2.42 -4.11
C ARG A 106 -15.52 -1.20 -5.02
N ILE A 107 -16.27 -1.28 -6.10
CA ILE A 107 -16.44 -0.18 -7.06
C ILE A 107 -17.67 0.62 -6.64
N TYR A 108 -17.50 1.94 -6.49
CA TYR A 108 -18.59 2.87 -6.22
C TYR A 108 -18.85 3.71 -7.49
N PRO A 109 -19.69 3.22 -8.41
CA PRO A 109 -19.98 3.94 -9.65
C PRO A 109 -20.71 5.25 -9.34
N ASN A 110 -20.51 6.25 -10.20
CA ASN A 110 -21.19 7.56 -10.12
C ASN A 110 -20.98 8.32 -8.79
N SER A 111 -19.88 8.05 -8.07
CA SER A 111 -19.55 8.79 -6.85
C SER A 111 -19.20 10.25 -7.17
N PRO A 112 -19.83 11.24 -6.52
CA PRO A 112 -19.49 12.64 -6.72
C PRO A 112 -18.07 12.95 -6.22
N ARG A 113 -17.45 13.99 -6.78
CA ARG A 113 -16.15 14.47 -6.29
C ARG A 113 -16.33 15.07 -4.90
N VAL A 114 -15.77 14.40 -3.89
CA VAL A 114 -15.64 14.96 -2.54
C VAL A 114 -14.50 15.98 -2.54
N LYS A 115 -14.79 17.24 -2.20
CA LYS A 115 -13.81 18.34 -2.21
C LYS A 115 -13.06 18.47 -0.89
N GLU A 116 -13.67 18.07 0.23
CA GLU A 116 -13.08 18.14 1.56
C GLU A 116 -13.11 16.79 2.26
N LYS A 117 -12.00 16.41 2.89
CA LYS A 117 -11.84 15.09 3.53
C LYS A 117 -12.79 14.91 4.74
N TYR A 118 -13.24 16.02 5.34
CA TYR A 118 -14.16 16.06 6.49
C TYR A 118 -15.64 16.01 6.11
N ASP A 119 -15.98 16.10 4.82
CA ASP A 119 -17.36 15.93 4.32
C ASP A 119 -17.73 14.44 4.12
N LYS A 120 -17.09 13.53 4.86
CA LYS A 120 -17.33 12.08 4.84
C LYS A 120 -17.86 11.59 6.16
#